data_AF-A0A173UQE5-F1
#
_entry.id   AF-A0A173UQE5-F1
#
_cell.length_a   1.000
_cell.length_b   1.000
_cell.length_c   1.000
_cell.angle_alpha   90.00
_cell.angle_beta   90.00
_cell.angle_gamma   90.00
#
_symmetry.space_group_name_H-M   'P 1'
#
loop_
_entity.id
_entity.type
_entity.pdbx_description
1 polymer ?
#
loop_
_entity_poly.entity_id
_entity_poly.type
_entity_poly.pdbx_seq_one_letter_code
_entity_poly.pdbx_strand_id
1 'polypeptide(L)' 'MDGATKQISEYIRKKGFNLSEISRKTCVPYMALYDSLSNEKRDRDLRVDEFLALCKHLELDPMEFYPAERNV' A
#
# COMPACT_ATOMS: atom_id res chain seq x y z
N MET A 1 -3.30 11.32 2.16
CA MET A 1 -3.27 9.90 1.78
C MET A 1 -4.70 9.40 1.71
N ASP A 2 -5.07 8.66 0.68
CA ASP A 2 -6.39 8.08 0.50
C ASP A 2 -6.63 6.93 1.49
N GLY A 3 -7.92 6.59 1.66
CA GLY A 3 -8.32 5.59 2.65
C GLY A 3 -7.78 4.19 2.37
N ALA A 4 -7.66 3.80 1.11
CA ALA A 4 -7.17 2.49 0.71
C ALA A 4 -5.66 2.35 0.97
N THR A 5 -4.87 3.35 0.58
CA THR A 5 -3.42 3.41 0.85
C THR A 5 -3.17 3.40 2.36
N LYS A 6 -3.97 4.13 3.14
CA LYS A 6 -3.86 4.12 4.60
C LYS A 6 -4.09 2.72 5.18
N GLN A 7 -5.18 2.05 4.79
CA GLN A 7 -5.50 0.73 5.34
C GLN A 7 -4.45 -0.34 4.97
N ILE A 8 -3.98 -0.35 3.71
CA ILE A 8 -2.95 -1.31 3.30
C ILE A 8 -1.58 -1.00 3.94
N SER A 9 -1.26 0.27 4.16
CA SER A 9 -0.08 0.70 4.91
C SER A 9 -0.08 0.15 6.34
N GLU A 10 -1.20 0.27 7.06
CA GLU A 10 -1.38 -0.30 8.39
C GLU A 10 -1.27 -1.83 8.40
N TYR A 11 -1.89 -2.49 7.41
CA TYR A 11 -1.79 -3.95 7.23
C TYR A 11 -0.33 -4.39 7.06
N ILE A 12 0.42 -3.73 6.18
CA ILE A 12 1.81 -4.04 5.88
C ILE A 12 2.70 -3.88 7.12
N ARG A 13 2.54 -2.77 7.84
CA ARG A 13 3.28 -2.50 9.09
C ARG A 13 2.97 -3.56 10.15
N LYS A 14 1.70 -3.90 10.34
CA LYS A 14 1.26 -4.91 11.33
C LYS A 14 1.80 -6.30 11.03
N LYS A 15 1.91 -6.67 9.76
CA LYS A 15 2.42 -7.99 9.31
C LYS A 15 3.94 -8.03 9.21
N GLY A 16 4.62 -6.89 9.25
CA GLY A 16 6.09 -6.82 9.19
C GLY A 16 6.66 -7.18 7.82
N PHE A 17 5.93 -6.91 6.72
CA PHE A 17 6.46 -7.20 5.38
C PHE A 17 7.66 -6.34 5.04
N ASN A 18 8.59 -6.91 4.29
CA ASN A 18 9.82 -6.25 3.88
C ASN A 18 9.60 -5.44 2.59
N LEU A 19 9.65 -4.10 2.68
CA LEU A 19 9.47 -3.21 1.52
C LEU A 19 10.51 -3.43 0.40
N SER A 20 11.75 -3.82 0.75
CA SER A 20 12.79 -4.12 -0.24
C SER A 20 12.47 -5.39 -1.02
N GLU A 21 11.84 -6.38 -0.38
CA GLU A 21 11.36 -7.58 -1.06
C GLU A 21 10.18 -7.26 -1.98
N ILE A 22 9.18 -6.56 -1.46
CA ILE A 22 8.01 -6.12 -2.23
C ILE A 22 8.47 -5.37 -3.47
N SER A 23 9.36 -4.38 -3.33
CA SER A 23 9.88 -3.60 -4.45
C SER A 23 10.46 -4.48 -5.56
N ARG A 24 11.25 -5.51 -5.22
CA ARG A 24 11.83 -6.43 -6.19
C ARG A 24 10.78 -7.31 -6.87
N LYS A 25 9.75 -7.72 -6.14
CA LYS A 25 8.72 -8.66 -6.63
C LYS A 25 7.62 -7.98 -7.44
N THR A 26 7.28 -6.74 -7.11
CA THR A 26 6.23 -5.97 -7.77
C THR A 26 6.76 -5.01 -8.84
N CYS A 27 8.09 -4.81 -8.90
CA CYS A 27 8.76 -3.78 -9.70
C CYS A 27 8.34 -2.33 -9.33
N VAL A 28 7.64 -2.14 -8.21
CA VAL A 28 7.35 -0.79 -7.68
C VAL A 28 8.63 -0.24 -7.04
N PRO A 29 9.05 0.99 -7.36
CA PRO A 29 10.26 1.57 -6.80
C PRO A 29 10.23 1.58 -5.26
N TYR A 30 11.33 1.19 -4.62
CA TYR A 30 11.43 1.16 -3.15
C TYR A 30 11.04 2.50 -2.52
N MET A 31 11.50 3.62 -3.08
CA MET A 31 11.16 4.94 -2.56
C MET A 31 9.68 5.28 -2.70
N ALA A 32 9.00 4.75 -3.72
CA ALA A 32 7.54 4.88 -3.83
C ALA A 32 6.83 4.13 -2.70
N LEU A 33 7.24 2.87 -2.45
CA LEU A 33 6.70 2.08 -1.34
C LEU A 33 7.01 2.72 0.02
N TYR A 34 8.24 3.18 0.24
CA TYR A 34 8.63 3.81 1.48
C TYR A 34 7.82 5.09 1.74
N ASP A 35 7.71 5.96 0.74
CA ASP A 35 6.96 7.21 0.86
C ASP A 35 5.46 6.97 1.07
N SER A 36 4.87 5.93 0.47
CA SER A 36 3.45 5.62 0.63
C SER A 36 3.11 4.77 1.86
N LEU A 37 4.03 3.94 2.36
CA LEU A 37 3.70 2.91 3.36
C LEU A 37 4.40 3.11 4.70
N SER A 38 5.50 3.87 4.77
CA SER A 38 6.33 3.95 5.98
C SER A 38 6.73 5.37 6.37
N ASN A 39 6.73 6.31 5.43
CA ASN A 39 7.13 7.69 5.69
C ASN A 39 5.93 8.55 6.09
N GLU A 40 5.72 8.73 7.39
CA GLU A 40 4.59 9.52 7.91
C GLU A 40 4.63 11.01 7.52
N LYS A 41 5.78 11.51 7.03
CA LYS A 41 5.92 12.88 6.54
C LYS A 41 5.57 13.02 5.05
N ARG A 42 5.57 11.93 4.29
CA ARG A 42 5.24 11.92 2.87
C ARG A 42 3.84 11.34 2.74
N ASP A 43 2.86 12.23 2.62
CA ASP A 43 1.45 11.87 2.49
C ASP A 43 1.10 11.36 1.07
N ARG A 44 1.91 10.45 0.53
CA ARG A 44 1.85 10.00 -0.87
C ARG A 44 0.92 8.81 -1.01
N ASP A 45 -0.06 8.92 -1.90
CA ASP A 45 -0.89 7.78 -2.30
C ASP A 45 -0.12 6.75 -3.15
N LEU A 46 -0.46 5.47 -2.97
CA LEU A 46 -0.10 4.46 -3.95
C LEU A 46 -0.85 4.78 -5.25
N ARG A 47 -0.16 4.78 -6.38
CA ARG A 47 -0.85 4.78 -7.67
C ARG A 47 -1.66 3.49 -7.82
N VAL A 48 -2.69 3.53 -8.66
CA VAL A 48 -3.60 2.38 -8.84
C VAL A 48 -2.85 1.11 -9.25
N ASP A 49 -1.89 1.22 -10.17
CA ASP A 49 -1.04 0.12 -10.60
C ASP A 49 -0.09 -0.37 -9.50
N GLU A 50 0.51 0.54 -8.73
CA GLU A 50 1.34 0.21 -7.56
C GLU A 50 0.53 -0.57 -6.51
N PHE A 51 -0.69 -0.11 -6.21
CA PHE A 51 -1.62 -0.75 -5.27
C PHE A 51 -2.03 -2.15 -5.74
N LEU A 52 -2.47 -2.28 -6.99
CA LEU A 52 -2.90 -3.57 -7.55
C LEU A 52 -1.73 -4.57 -7.66
N ALA A 53 -0.52 -4.10 -8.00
CA ALA A 53 0.67 -4.95 -8.02
C ALA A 53 0.99 -5.48 -6.62
N LEU A 54 0.78 -4.67 -5.59
CA LEU A 54 0.98 -5.06 -4.20
C LEU A 54 -0.06 -6.10 -3.74
N CYS A 55 -1.35 -5.84 -3.99
CA CYS A 55 -2.43 -6.78 -3.70
C CYS A 55 -2.22 -8.12 -4.41
N LYS A 56 -1.85 -8.10 -5.69
CA LYS A 56 -1.54 -9.31 -6.47
C LYS A 56 -0.38 -10.10 -5.87
N HIS A 57 0.70 -9.43 -5.45
CA HIS A 57 1.87 -10.10 -4.88
C HIS A 57 1.58 -10.71 -3.52
N LEU A 58 0.78 -10.04 -2.70
CA LEU A 58 0.43 -10.47 -1.35
C LEU A 58 -0.80 -11.39 -1.30
N GLU A 59 -1.39 -11.72 -2.46
CA GLU A 59 -2.60 -12.53 -2.60
C GLU A 59 -3.79 -11.95 -1.81
N LEU A 60 -3.93 -10.63 -1.83
CA LEU A 60 -5.00 -9.89 -1.15
C LEU A 60 -6.05 -9.42 -2.15
N ASP A 61 -7.33 -9.46 -1.76
CA ASP A 61 -8.39 -8.80 -2.52
C ASP A 61 -8.31 -7.27 -2.29
N PRO A 62 -8.09 -6.45 -3.35
CA PRO A 62 -8.14 -4.98 -3.28
C PRO A 62 -9.36 -4.42 -2.52
N MET A 63 -10.50 -5.10 -2.60
CA MET A 63 -11.76 -4.65 -1.99
C MET A 63 -11.76 -4.72 -0.47
N GLU A 64 -10.85 -5.49 0.16
CA GLU A 64 -10.67 -5.50 1.62
C GLU A 64 -10.23 -4.14 2.17
N PHE A 65 -9.62 -3.30 1.34
CA PHE A 65 -9.13 -1.97 1.70
C PHE A 65 -10.08 -0.85 1.27
N TYR A 66 -11.25 -1.19 0.72
CA TYR A 66 -12.24 -0.20 0.38
C TYR A 66 -12.77 0.46 1.67
N PRO A 67 -12.73 1.81 1.80
CA PRO A 67 -13.22 2.48 2.99
C PRO A 67 -14.71 2.20 3.23
N ALA A 68 -15.04 1.65 4.41
CA ALA A 68 -16.42 1.34 4.79
C ALA A 68 -17.32 2.58 4.86
N GLU A 69 -16.75 3.77 5.02
CA GLU A 69 -17.49 5.03 5.11
C GLU A 69 -16.99 6.04 4.07
N ARG A 70 -17.81 6.29 3.05
CA ARG A 70 -17.84 7.61 2.40
C ARG A 70 -18.93 8.39 3.13
N ASN A 71 -18.55 9.37 3.93
CA ASN A 71 -19.50 10.41 4.35
C ASN A 71 -19.90 11.16 3.07
N VAL A 72 -21.00 10.72 2.46
CA VAL A 72 -21.68 11.42 1.36
C VAL A 72 -22.65 12.42 1.96
#